data_AF-A0A814WIC7-F1
#
_entry.id   AF-A0A814WIC7-F1
#
_cell.length_a   1.000
_cell.length_b   1.000
_cell.length_c   1.000
_cell.angle_alpha   90.00
_cell.angle_beta   90.00
_cell.angle_gamma   90.00
#
_symmetry.space_group_name_H-M   'P 1'
#
loop_
_entity.id
_entity.type
_entity.pdbx_description
1 polymer ?
#
loop_
_entity_poly.entity_id
_entity_poly.type
_entity_poly.pdbx_seq_one_letter_code
_entity_poly.pdbx_strand_id
1 'polypeptide(L)'
;MRQGLASDSEGSGITSSDSLIFKQLQFNYLIGYVLAATGNGLQSSYQYAIFDSYDLRRSTIERIFLCGHISTITLGTLISSLSDKYVAHGIGHSLYNTDFEAWLVQDHHNSGLSADSLRQILGNSFVLSAIVGIATGFVSEFSADLLGYVAPYDIAIGIYLILIVFLLTQWTENYGDKEASSTTSFTHAIQILRNDPRIVLVGLITALFEVTMYIYVIEWTPALERATKWTIYKPLPLGIMYSIFMVTLDFIS
;
A
#
# COMPACT_ATOMS: atom_id res chain seq x y z
N MET A 1 52.03 34.72 3.21
CA MET A 1 50.85 35.35 2.56
C MET A 1 49.62 34.57 2.97
N ARG A 2 48.80 35.19 3.82
CA ARG A 2 47.47 34.73 4.27
C ARG A 2 46.42 35.52 3.48
N GLN A 3 45.23 34.92 3.34
CA GLN A 3 43.91 35.48 2.93
C GLN A 3 43.67 35.70 1.42
N GLY A 4 42.48 35.44 0.86
CA GLY A 4 41.17 34.97 1.38
C GLY A 4 40.47 34.10 0.30
N LEU A 5 39.60 33.12 0.60
CA LEU A 5 38.27 33.17 1.24
C LEU A 5 37.32 34.20 0.63
N ALA A 6 36.53 33.75 -0.34
CA ALA A 6 35.16 34.16 -0.68
C ALA A 6 34.56 32.97 -1.48
N SER A 7 33.86 32.04 -0.83
CA SER A 7 32.42 32.07 -0.51
C SER A 7 31.52 31.66 -1.68
N ASP A 8 31.58 30.39 -2.08
CA ASP A 8 30.44 29.72 -2.71
C ASP A 8 29.74 28.88 -1.64
N SER A 9 29.19 29.58 -0.65
CA SER A 9 28.09 29.07 0.15
C SER A 9 26.79 29.46 -0.57
N GLU A 10 26.52 28.83 -1.72
CA GLU A 10 25.15 28.70 -2.19
C GLU A 10 24.48 27.65 -1.30
N GLY A 11 24.07 28.10 -0.12
CA GLY A 11 22.97 27.43 0.55
C GLY A 11 21.79 27.51 -0.41
N SER A 12 21.44 26.39 -1.04
CA SER A 12 20.19 26.21 -1.76
C SER A 12 19.04 26.34 -0.75
N GLY A 13 18.74 27.58 -0.37
CA GLY A 13 17.57 27.91 0.42
C GLY A 13 16.38 27.50 -0.43
N ILE A 14 15.67 26.47 0.01
CA ILE A 14 14.38 26.05 -0.54
C ILE A 14 13.57 27.33 -0.74
N THR A 15 13.23 27.66 -1.99
CA THR A 15 12.48 28.88 -2.22
C THR A 15 11.11 28.75 -1.56
N SER A 16 10.50 29.86 -1.14
CA SER A 16 9.15 29.82 -0.55
C SER A 16 8.16 29.06 -1.44
N SER A 17 8.32 29.19 -2.76
CA SER A 17 7.57 28.46 -3.79
C SER A 17 7.77 26.93 -3.70
N ASP A 18 9.03 26.46 -3.67
CA ASP A 18 9.32 25.02 -3.60
C ASP A 18 8.78 24.39 -2.32
N SER A 19 8.80 25.14 -1.22
CA SER A 19 8.24 24.68 0.06
C SER A 19 6.72 24.52 0.02
N LEU A 20 6.01 25.36 -0.75
CA LEU A 20 4.56 25.29 -0.91
C LEU A 20 4.18 24.13 -1.83
N ILE A 21 4.88 23.97 -2.95
CA ILE A 21 4.67 22.87 -3.89
C ILE A 21 4.90 21.53 -3.18
N PHE A 22 6.00 21.41 -2.43
CA PHE A 22 6.30 20.22 -1.63
C PHE A 22 5.18 19.88 -0.64
N LYS A 23 4.70 20.88 0.12
CA LYS A 23 3.62 20.67 1.10
C LYS A 23 2.31 20.26 0.44
N GLN A 24 1.97 20.87 -0.69
CA GLN A 24 0.76 20.53 -1.43
C GLN A 24 0.83 19.09 -1.96
N LEU A 25 1.95 18.71 -2.56
CA LEU A 25 2.20 17.37 -3.06
C LEU A 25 2.14 16.33 -1.94
N GLN A 26 2.85 16.59 -0.84
CA GLN A 26 2.84 15.73 0.34
C GLN A 26 1.42 15.58 0.90
N PHE A 27 0.67 16.67 1.04
CA PHE A 27 -0.67 16.64 1.61
C PHE A 27 -1.64 15.83 0.73
N ASN A 28 -1.63 16.08 -0.58
CA ASN A 28 -2.50 15.38 -1.52
C ASN A 28 -2.22 13.88 -1.56
N TYR A 29 -0.93 13.51 -1.61
CA TYR A 29 -0.51 12.12 -1.59
C TYR A 29 -0.90 11.43 -0.28
N LEU A 30 -0.59 12.04 0.86
CA LEU A 30 -0.82 11.43 2.17
C LEU A 30 -2.31 11.25 2.49
N ILE A 31 -3.20 12.15 2.04
CA ILE A 31 -4.65 11.95 2.21
C ILE A 31 -5.11 10.72 1.43
N GLY A 32 -4.73 10.66 0.15
CA GLY A 32 -5.07 9.52 -0.71
C GLY A 32 -4.55 8.21 -0.14
N TYR A 33 -3.29 8.21 0.34
CA TYR A 33 -2.62 7.10 0.99
C TYR A 33 -3.29 6.64 2.31
N VAL A 34 -3.65 7.58 3.18
CA VAL A 34 -4.29 7.25 4.47
C VAL A 34 -5.69 6.69 4.24
N LEU A 35 -6.46 7.25 3.31
CA LEU A 35 -7.83 6.82 3.05
C LEU A 35 -7.90 5.36 2.60
N ALA A 36 -7.12 4.93 1.61
CA ALA A 36 -7.20 3.53 1.22
C ALA A 36 -6.36 2.59 2.09
N ALA A 37 -5.30 3.03 2.75
CA ALA A 37 -4.71 2.26 3.84
C ALA A 37 -5.75 1.96 4.94
N THR A 38 -6.61 2.94 5.26
CA THR A 38 -7.70 2.77 6.24
C THR A 38 -8.74 1.76 5.77
N GLY A 39 -9.23 1.90 4.53
CA GLY A 39 -10.19 0.96 3.96
C GLY A 39 -9.63 -0.47 3.91
N ASN A 40 -8.36 -0.62 3.53
CA ASN A 40 -7.68 -1.91 3.49
C ASN A 40 -7.52 -2.52 4.89
N GLY A 41 -7.10 -1.72 5.87
CA GLY A 41 -6.92 -2.17 7.25
C GLY A 41 -8.21 -2.71 7.86
N LEU A 42 -9.32 -2.00 7.68
CA LEU A 42 -10.64 -2.42 8.16
C LEU A 42 -11.08 -3.77 7.60
N GLN A 43 -10.83 -4.03 6.31
CA GLN A 43 -11.16 -5.30 5.66
C GLN A 43 -10.22 -6.43 6.09
N SER A 44 -8.93 -6.13 6.25
CA SER A 44 -7.91 -7.14 6.55
C SER A 44 -8.08 -7.74 7.96
N SER A 45 -8.60 -6.97 8.92
CA SER A 45 -8.78 -7.42 10.30
C SER A 45 -9.83 -8.53 10.47
N TYR A 46 -10.87 -8.60 9.61
CA TYR A 46 -12.00 -9.53 9.76
C TYR A 46 -12.21 -10.49 8.58
N GLN A 47 -11.25 -10.57 7.67
CA GLN A 47 -11.38 -11.37 6.44
C GLN A 47 -11.56 -12.85 6.68
N TYR A 48 -10.83 -13.41 7.63
CA TYR A 48 -11.04 -14.81 7.98
C TYR A 48 -12.41 -15.03 8.67
N ALA A 49 -12.77 -14.17 9.62
CA ALA A 49 -13.99 -14.29 10.42
C ALA A 49 -15.26 -14.22 9.58
N ILE A 50 -15.31 -13.36 8.57
CA ILE A 50 -16.49 -13.28 7.69
C ILE A 50 -16.65 -14.57 6.86
N PHE A 51 -15.57 -15.15 6.34
CA PHE A 51 -15.66 -16.41 5.59
C PHE A 51 -16.01 -17.61 6.47
N ASP A 52 -15.48 -17.66 7.70
CA ASP A 52 -15.86 -18.67 8.70
C ASP A 52 -17.34 -18.54 9.09
N SER A 53 -17.88 -17.31 9.17
CA SER A 53 -19.30 -17.06 9.46
C SER A 53 -20.27 -17.62 8.39
N TYR A 54 -19.79 -17.84 7.16
CA TYR A 54 -20.54 -18.48 6.06
C TYR A 54 -20.42 -20.00 6.04
N ASP A 55 -19.86 -20.61 7.11
CA ASP A 55 -19.67 -22.06 7.26
C ASP A 55 -18.79 -22.67 6.14
N LEU A 56 -17.88 -21.86 5.60
CA LEU A 56 -16.94 -22.30 4.57
C LEU A 56 -15.84 -23.15 5.19
N ARG A 57 -15.52 -24.28 4.54
CA ARG A 57 -14.45 -25.15 4.97
C ARG A 57 -13.11 -24.39 4.92
N ARG A 58 -12.29 -24.46 5.96
CA ARG A 58 -10.98 -23.75 6.05
C ARG A 58 -10.09 -23.93 4.82
N SER A 59 -10.00 -25.16 4.31
CA SER A 59 -9.25 -25.47 3.08
C SER A 59 -9.80 -24.80 1.82
N THR A 60 -11.07 -24.39 1.82
CA THR A 60 -11.69 -23.60 0.75
C THR A 60 -11.33 -22.13 0.89
N ILE A 61 -11.33 -21.60 2.11
CA ILE A 61 -10.91 -20.23 2.42
C ILE A 61 -9.45 -20.03 1.97
N GLU A 62 -8.53 -20.88 2.44
CA GLU A 62 -7.11 -20.83 2.07
C GLU A 62 -6.91 -20.86 0.54
N ARG A 63 -7.65 -21.71 -0.18
CA ARG A 63 -7.59 -21.80 -1.64
C ARG A 63 -8.14 -20.57 -2.35
N ILE A 64 -9.23 -19.99 -1.86
CA ILE A 64 -9.81 -18.76 -2.41
C ILE A 64 -8.83 -17.60 -2.24
N PHE A 65 -8.23 -17.45 -1.05
CA PHE A 65 -7.21 -16.44 -0.80
C PHE A 65 -6.00 -16.63 -1.71
N LEU A 66 -5.43 -17.84 -1.77
CA LEU A 66 -4.25 -18.12 -2.59
C LEU A 66 -4.53 -17.88 -4.08
N CYS A 67 -5.67 -18.37 -4.58
CA CYS A 67 -6.09 -18.18 -5.97
C CYS A 67 -6.33 -16.69 -6.27
N GLY A 68 -6.99 -15.96 -5.37
CA GLY A 68 -7.24 -14.53 -5.51
C GLY A 68 -5.94 -13.73 -5.62
N HIS A 69 -4.95 -14.03 -4.78
CA HIS A 69 -3.65 -13.35 -4.82
C HIS A 69 -2.87 -13.69 -6.10
N ILE A 70 -2.79 -14.97 -6.49
CA ILE A 70 -2.14 -15.40 -7.73
C ILE A 70 -2.82 -14.77 -8.96
N SER A 71 -4.16 -14.72 -8.96
CA SER A 71 -4.95 -14.09 -10.01
C SER A 71 -4.70 -12.58 -10.06
N THR A 72 -4.56 -11.91 -8.93
CA THR A 72 -4.30 -10.45 -8.88
C THR A 72 -2.90 -10.13 -9.38
N ILE A 73 -1.89 -10.94 -9.04
CA ILE A 73 -0.52 -10.78 -9.55
C ILE A 73 -0.49 -10.92 -11.08
N THR A 74 -1.12 -11.98 -11.60
CA THR A 74 -1.09 -12.30 -13.04
C THR A 74 -1.97 -11.38 -13.87
N LEU A 75 -3.22 -11.14 -13.47
CA LEU A 75 -4.14 -10.26 -14.19
C LEU A 75 -3.84 -8.78 -13.96
N GLY A 76 -3.38 -8.39 -12.77
CA GLY A 76 -2.98 -7.01 -12.47
C GLY A 76 -1.85 -6.56 -13.37
N THR A 77 -0.84 -7.39 -13.57
CA THR A 77 0.29 -7.08 -14.47
C THR A 77 -0.17 -6.93 -15.93
N LEU A 78 -1.13 -7.75 -16.36
CA LEU A 78 -1.70 -7.66 -17.71
C LEU A 78 -2.58 -6.41 -17.88
N ILE A 79 -3.44 -6.09 -16.91
CA ILE A 79 -4.32 -4.91 -16.96
C ILE A 79 -3.49 -3.62 -16.86
N SER A 80 -2.49 -3.54 -15.97
CA SER A 80 -1.57 -2.41 -15.88
C SER A 80 -0.82 -2.18 -17.20
N SER A 81 -0.38 -3.24 -17.88
CA SER A 81 0.26 -3.12 -19.20
C SER A 81 -0.66 -2.62 -20.32
N LEU A 82 -1.98 -2.75 -20.15
CA LEU A 82 -2.99 -2.29 -21.09
C LEU A 82 -3.57 -0.91 -20.71
N SER A 83 -3.42 -0.50 -19.46
CA SER A 83 -3.98 0.75 -18.91
C SER A 83 -3.30 2.02 -19.42
N ASP A 84 -2.11 1.93 -20.02
CA ASP A 84 -1.43 3.09 -20.63
C ASP A 84 -2.20 3.71 -21.81
N LYS A 85 -3.19 3.00 -22.38
CA LYS A 85 -3.92 3.42 -23.59
C LYS A 85 -5.36 3.87 -23.35
N TYR A 86 -5.94 3.49 -22.22
CA TYR A 86 -7.30 3.85 -21.84
C TYR A 86 -7.27 4.26 -20.38
N VAL A 87 -7.63 5.52 -20.14
CA VAL A 87 -7.78 6.16 -18.83
C VAL A 87 -8.33 5.21 -17.75
N ALA A 88 -7.76 5.36 -16.55
CA ALA A 88 -8.26 4.99 -15.22
C ALA A 88 -7.78 3.66 -14.60
N HIS A 89 -6.94 3.84 -13.56
CA HIS A 89 -6.91 3.15 -12.28
C HIS A 89 -6.98 1.61 -12.32
N GLY A 90 -5.84 0.97 -12.04
CA GLY A 90 -5.75 -0.47 -11.86
C GLY A 90 -6.56 -0.92 -10.64
N ILE A 91 -7.76 -1.44 -10.86
CA ILE A 91 -8.59 -2.04 -9.81
C ILE A 91 -7.96 -3.40 -9.45
N GLY A 92 -7.10 -3.38 -8.45
CA GLY A 92 -6.55 -4.56 -7.80
C GLY A 92 -6.10 -4.22 -6.39
N HIS A 93 -6.34 -5.16 -5.45
CA HIS A 93 -5.87 -5.10 -4.06
C HIS A 93 -4.35 -4.91 -3.97
N SER A 94 -3.60 -5.30 -5.01
CA SER A 94 -2.13 -5.19 -5.11
C SER A 94 -1.61 -3.94 -5.84
N LEU A 95 -2.49 -3.08 -6.38
CA LEU A 95 -2.08 -1.90 -7.19
C LEU A 95 -2.20 -0.57 -6.43
N TYR A 96 -2.84 -0.58 -5.27
CA TYR A 96 -3.09 0.65 -4.51
C TYR A 96 -1.82 1.39 -4.10
N ASN A 97 -0.81 0.72 -3.55
CA ASN A 97 0.42 1.43 -3.15
C ASN A 97 1.25 1.84 -4.37
N THR A 98 1.36 0.96 -5.37
CA THR A 98 2.21 1.20 -6.54
C THR A 98 1.67 2.29 -7.46
N ASP A 99 0.35 2.38 -7.66
CA ASP A 99 -0.24 3.43 -8.50
C ASP A 99 -0.10 4.82 -7.85
N PHE A 100 -0.28 4.90 -6.53
CA PHE A 100 -0.09 6.13 -5.77
C PHE A 100 1.37 6.56 -5.76
N GLU A 101 2.30 5.63 -5.55
CA GLU A 101 3.74 5.89 -5.60
C GLU A 101 4.19 6.30 -7.01
N ALA A 102 3.70 5.63 -8.06
CA ALA A 102 4.01 5.97 -9.43
C ALA A 102 3.55 7.39 -9.78
N TRP A 103 2.34 7.76 -9.35
CA TRP A 103 1.86 9.13 -9.48
C TRP A 103 2.75 10.13 -8.73
N LEU A 104 3.12 9.84 -7.48
CA LEU A 104 3.99 10.71 -6.67
C LEU A 104 5.35 10.90 -7.33
N VAL A 105 5.96 9.82 -7.85
CA VAL A 105 7.26 9.88 -8.53
C VAL A 105 7.17 10.74 -9.79
N GLN A 106 6.11 10.58 -10.59
CA GLN A 106 5.93 11.37 -11.80
C GLN A 106 5.67 12.85 -11.50
N ASP A 107 4.81 13.14 -10.52
CA ASP A 107 4.48 14.52 -10.14
C ASP A 107 5.68 15.23 -9.48
N HIS A 108 6.46 14.49 -8.67
CA HIS A 108 7.73 14.95 -8.12
C HIS A 108 8.76 15.26 -9.21
N HIS A 109 8.85 14.39 -10.23
CA HIS A 109 9.71 14.60 -11.39
C HIS A 109 9.30 15.87 -12.17
N ASN A 110 8.00 16.05 -12.41
CA ASN A 110 7.45 17.24 -13.08
C ASN A 110 7.67 18.53 -12.27
N SER A 111 7.68 18.43 -10.94
CA SER A 111 7.86 19.55 -10.02
C SER A 111 9.32 19.99 -9.85
N GLY A 112 10.29 19.21 -10.34
CA GLY A 112 11.72 19.52 -10.23
C GLY A 112 12.26 19.54 -8.79
N LEU A 113 11.55 18.91 -7.84
CA LEU A 113 11.92 18.88 -6.42
C LEU A 113 13.12 17.96 -6.17
N SER A 114 13.81 18.13 -5.04
CA SER A 114 14.97 17.30 -4.69
C SER A 114 14.57 15.86 -4.37
N ALA A 115 15.46 14.90 -4.62
CA ALA A 115 15.22 13.49 -4.32
C ALA A 115 14.97 13.22 -2.82
N ASP A 116 15.51 14.08 -1.93
CA ASP A 116 15.30 13.95 -0.49
C ASP A 116 13.87 14.30 -0.08
N SER A 117 13.18 15.17 -0.81
CA SER A 117 11.76 15.45 -0.60
C SER A 117 10.89 14.23 -0.90
N LEU A 118 11.19 13.49 -1.98
CA LEU A 118 10.47 12.26 -2.32
C LEU A 118 10.65 11.19 -1.24
N ARG A 119 11.90 10.98 -0.80
CA ARG A 119 12.22 10.05 0.29
C ARG A 119 11.50 10.39 1.59
N GLN A 120 11.38 11.67 1.93
CA GLN A 120 10.63 12.12 3.11
C GLN A 120 9.13 11.81 3.01
N ILE A 121 8.51 12.04 1.84
CA ILE A 121 7.09 11.75 1.65
C ILE A 121 6.82 10.24 1.77
N LEU A 122 7.64 9.42 1.11
CA LEU A 122 7.53 7.97 1.18
C LEU A 122 7.77 7.45 2.60
N GLY A 123 8.83 7.94 3.27
CA GLY A 123 9.12 7.57 4.66
C GLY A 123 7.99 7.94 5.63
N ASN A 124 7.39 9.13 5.48
CA ASN A 124 6.23 9.53 6.28
C ASN A 124 5.02 8.63 6.03
N SER A 125 4.87 8.10 4.82
CA SER A 125 3.74 7.23 4.44
C SER A 125 3.84 5.87 5.11
N PHE A 126 5.04 5.27 5.16
CA PHE A 126 5.27 4.04 5.92
C PHE A 126 4.93 4.21 7.40
N VAL A 127 5.39 5.29 8.04
CA VAL A 127 5.06 5.56 9.46
C VAL A 127 3.55 5.77 9.66
N LEU A 128 2.90 6.49 8.75
CA LEU A 128 1.45 6.68 8.81
C LEU A 128 0.68 5.37 8.61
N SER A 129 1.19 4.46 7.78
CA SER A 129 0.57 3.16 7.54
C SER A 129 0.47 2.34 8.83
N ALA A 130 1.51 2.37 9.67
CA ALA A 130 1.52 1.69 10.96
C ALA A 130 0.48 2.29 11.93
N ILE A 131 0.41 3.63 12.00
CA ILE A 131 -0.57 4.34 12.82
C ILE A 131 -2.01 3.99 12.38
N VAL A 132 -2.25 4.00 11.07
CA VAL A 132 -3.53 3.62 10.48
C VAL A 132 -3.85 2.15 10.75
N GLY A 133 -2.87 1.24 10.64
CA GLY A 133 -3.02 -0.18 10.95
C GLY A 133 -3.48 -0.41 12.40
N ILE A 134 -2.87 0.30 13.35
CA ILE A 134 -3.28 0.25 14.76
C ILE A 134 -4.71 0.77 14.91
N ALA A 135 -5.01 1.96 14.37
CA ALA A 135 -6.32 2.58 14.50
C ALA A 135 -7.44 1.74 13.87
N THR A 136 -7.21 1.18 12.68
CA THR A 136 -8.17 0.31 11.98
C THR A 136 -8.42 -0.99 12.72
N GLY A 137 -7.42 -1.57 13.39
CA GLY A 137 -7.62 -2.73 14.27
C GLY A 137 -8.58 -2.43 15.43
N PHE A 138 -8.47 -1.27 16.08
CA PHE A 138 -9.43 -0.86 17.12
C PHE A 138 -10.83 -0.56 16.56
N VAL A 139 -10.91 0.14 15.43
CA VAL A 139 -12.20 0.48 14.80
C VAL A 139 -12.92 -0.77 14.31
N SER A 140 -12.19 -1.72 13.73
CA SER A 140 -12.74 -2.99 13.27
C SER A 140 -13.23 -3.84 14.44
N GLU A 141 -12.47 -3.93 15.54
CA GLU A 141 -12.90 -4.62 16.77
C GLU A 141 -14.20 -4.02 17.31
N PHE A 142 -14.23 -2.69 17.49
CA PHE A 142 -15.38 -1.99 18.03
C PHE A 142 -16.63 -2.12 17.14
N SER A 143 -16.47 -2.02 15.81
CA SER A 143 -17.59 -2.14 14.88
C SER A 143 -18.11 -3.57 14.79
N ALA A 144 -17.23 -4.57 14.83
CA ALA A 144 -17.62 -5.97 14.83
C ALA A 144 -18.35 -6.38 16.11
N ASP A 145 -17.92 -5.88 17.27
CA ASP A 145 -18.59 -6.15 18.56
C ASP A 145 -20.01 -5.58 18.62
N LEU A 146 -20.27 -4.46 17.93
CA LEU A 146 -21.58 -3.81 17.94
C LEU A 146 -22.55 -4.36 16.89
N LEU A 147 -22.05 -4.61 15.66
CA LEU A 147 -22.89 -4.82 14.47
C LEU A 147 -22.58 -6.14 13.73
N GLY A 148 -21.62 -6.92 14.23
CA GLY A 148 -21.21 -8.20 13.64
C GLY A 148 -20.08 -8.09 12.61
N TYR A 149 -19.62 -9.24 12.11
CA TYR A 149 -18.41 -9.35 11.29
C TYR A 149 -18.45 -8.64 9.92
N VAL A 150 -19.65 -8.23 9.47
CA VAL A 150 -19.82 -7.50 8.20
C VAL A 150 -19.56 -6.00 8.38
N ALA A 151 -19.72 -5.46 9.58
CA ALA A 151 -19.67 -4.02 9.82
C ALA A 151 -18.33 -3.35 9.47
N PRO A 152 -17.14 -3.94 9.71
CA PRO A 152 -15.87 -3.38 9.26
C PRO A 152 -15.80 -3.19 7.73
N TYR A 153 -16.44 -4.09 6.97
CA TYR A 153 -16.52 -4.00 5.50
C TYR A 153 -17.41 -2.87 5.04
N ASP A 154 -18.56 -2.69 5.67
CA ASP A 154 -19.47 -1.60 5.34
C ASP A 154 -18.83 -0.23 5.58
N ILE A 155 -18.07 -0.10 6.68
CA ILE A 155 -17.29 1.12 6.96
C ILE A 155 -16.21 1.32 5.90
N ALA A 156 -15.49 0.25 5.51
CA ALA A 156 -14.47 0.32 4.49
C ALA A 156 -15.02 0.78 3.12
N ILE A 157 -16.23 0.34 2.75
CA ILE A 157 -16.92 0.82 1.54
C ILE A 157 -17.12 2.33 1.61
N GLY A 158 -17.61 2.85 2.75
CA GLY A 158 -17.77 4.29 2.96
C GLY A 158 -16.46 5.07 2.79
N ILE A 159 -15.36 4.55 3.34
CA ILE A 159 -14.02 5.14 3.18
C ILE A 159 -13.56 5.12 1.72
N TYR A 160 -13.79 4.04 0.99
CA TYR A 160 -13.46 3.97 -0.44
C TYR A 160 -14.30 4.90 -1.29
N LEU A 161 -15.57 5.14 -0.96
CA LEU A 161 -16.38 6.15 -1.64
C LEU A 161 -15.81 7.56 -1.44
N ILE A 162 -15.36 7.88 -0.22
CA ILE A 162 -14.68 9.16 0.07
C ILE A 162 -13.38 9.26 -0.74
N LEU A 163 -12.59 8.18 -0.79
CA LEU A 163 -11.38 8.12 -1.60
C LEU A 163 -11.69 8.37 -3.08
N ILE A 164 -12.69 7.70 -3.64
CA ILE A 164 -13.07 7.90 -5.05
C ILE A 164 -13.45 9.36 -5.30
N VAL A 165 -14.25 9.98 -4.43
CA VAL A 165 -14.61 11.40 -4.57
C VAL A 165 -13.38 12.30 -4.47
N PHE A 166 -12.46 12.00 -3.54
CA PHE A 166 -11.19 12.73 -3.42
C PHE A 166 -10.35 12.61 -4.68
N LEU A 167 -10.19 11.39 -5.20
CA LEU A 167 -9.43 11.13 -6.42
C LEU A 167 -10.03 11.87 -7.62
N LEU A 168 -11.35 11.82 -7.79
CA LEU A 168 -12.03 12.49 -8.89
C LEU A 168 -11.97 14.03 -8.84
N THR A 169 -11.73 14.62 -7.67
CA THR A 169 -11.77 16.08 -7.49
C THR A 169 -10.40 16.73 -7.31
N GLN A 170 -9.47 16.04 -6.65
CA GLN A 170 -8.15 16.58 -6.30
C GLN A 170 -7.01 15.94 -7.08
N TRP A 171 -7.22 14.74 -7.65
CA TRP A 171 -6.17 14.00 -8.33
C TRP A 171 -6.11 14.38 -9.80
N THR A 172 -5.08 15.13 -10.17
CA THR A 172 -4.83 15.48 -11.57
C THR A 172 -4.28 14.25 -12.31
N GLU A 173 -4.93 13.86 -13.41
CA GLU A 173 -4.50 12.73 -14.22
C GLU A 173 -3.12 13.00 -14.85
N ASN A 174 -2.13 12.25 -14.38
CA ASN A 174 -0.78 12.31 -14.91
C ASN A 174 -0.66 11.23 -15.98
N TYR A 175 -0.85 11.62 -17.24
CA TYR A 175 -0.64 10.72 -18.37
C TYR A 175 0.87 10.55 -18.53
N GLY A 176 1.34 9.31 -18.45
CA GLY A 176 2.73 8.97 -18.77
C GLY A 176 3.12 9.43 -20.18
N ASP A 177 4.42 9.34 -20.48
CA ASP A 177 5.01 9.87 -21.70
C ASP A 177 4.28 9.36 -22.96
N LYS A 178 3.52 10.24 -23.63
CA LYS A 178 2.60 9.86 -24.73
C LYS A 178 3.31 9.33 -25.98
N GLU A 179 4.64 9.46 -26.02
CA GLU A 179 5.48 9.03 -27.13
C GLU A 179 6.14 7.66 -26.91
N ALA A 180 6.08 7.10 -25.70
CA ALA A 180 6.68 5.80 -25.40
C ALA A 180 5.77 4.64 -25.86
N SER A 181 6.20 3.90 -26.89
CA SER A 181 5.52 2.67 -27.31
C SER A 181 5.65 1.60 -26.22
N SER A 182 4.52 1.02 -25.78
CA SER A 182 4.48 0.01 -24.69
C SER A 182 5.42 -1.18 -24.92
N THR A 183 5.68 -1.55 -26.18
CA THR A 183 6.60 -2.63 -26.54
C THR A 183 8.08 -2.29 -26.32
N THR A 184 8.47 -1.01 -26.46
CA THR A 184 9.86 -0.60 -26.26
C THR A 184 10.22 -0.52 -24.78
N SER A 185 9.31 -0.06 -23.92
CA SER A 185 9.52 0.00 -22.47
C SER A 185 9.68 -1.40 -21.86
N PHE A 186 8.85 -2.36 -22.29
CA PHE A 186 8.95 -3.75 -21.80
C PHE A 186 10.24 -4.43 -22.26
N THR A 187 10.64 -4.22 -23.52
CA THR A 187 11.89 -4.77 -24.06
C THR A 187 13.10 -4.20 -23.32
N HIS A 188 13.08 -2.89 -23.04
CA HIS A 188 14.11 -2.21 -22.27
C HIS A 188 14.20 -2.71 -20.82
N ALA A 189 13.05 -2.91 -20.15
CA ALA A 189 13.00 -3.47 -18.81
C ALA A 189 13.57 -4.90 -18.75
N ILE A 190 13.20 -5.77 -19.69
CA ILE A 190 13.78 -7.12 -19.81
C ILE A 190 15.29 -7.06 -20.05
N GLN A 191 15.74 -6.11 -20.86
CA GLN A 191 17.15 -5.94 -21.15
C GLN A 191 17.95 -5.48 -19.92
N ILE A 192 17.38 -4.57 -19.10
CA ILE A 192 17.96 -4.18 -17.81
C ILE A 192 18.03 -5.37 -16.86
N LEU A 193 16.94 -6.13 -16.72
CA LEU A 193 16.88 -7.34 -15.88
C LEU A 193 17.93 -8.39 -16.28
N ARG A 194 18.18 -8.52 -17.59
CA ARG A 194 19.17 -9.46 -18.12
C ARG A 194 20.61 -8.98 -17.88
N ASN A 195 20.84 -7.67 -17.90
CA ASN A 195 22.16 -7.07 -17.80
C ASN A 195 22.64 -6.92 -16.34
N ASP A 196 21.74 -6.71 -15.39
CA ASP A 196 22.08 -6.60 -13.96
C ASP A 196 21.40 -7.69 -13.11
N PRO A 197 22.12 -8.77 -12.76
CA PRO A 197 21.57 -9.85 -11.94
C PRO A 197 21.25 -9.40 -10.50
N ARG A 198 21.77 -8.26 -10.02
CA ARG A 198 21.45 -7.74 -8.69
C ARG A 198 19.99 -7.29 -8.61
N ILE A 199 19.45 -6.72 -9.69
CA ILE A 199 18.05 -6.32 -9.76
C ILE A 199 17.15 -7.55 -9.65
N VAL A 200 17.51 -8.63 -10.36
CA VAL A 200 16.79 -9.92 -10.28
C VAL A 200 16.87 -10.51 -8.87
N LEU A 201 18.05 -10.45 -8.24
CA LEU A 201 18.24 -10.96 -6.88
C LEU A 201 17.41 -10.17 -5.85
N VAL A 202 17.40 -8.84 -5.94
CA VAL A 202 16.57 -7.98 -5.07
C VAL A 202 15.10 -8.31 -5.27
N GLY A 203 14.63 -8.41 -6.51
CA GLY A 203 13.25 -8.80 -6.80
C GLY A 203 12.88 -10.18 -6.24
N LEU A 204 13.79 -11.15 -6.32
CA LEU A 204 13.58 -12.49 -5.75
C LEU A 204 13.50 -12.45 -4.23
N ILE A 205 14.40 -11.72 -3.57
CA ILE A 205 14.40 -11.58 -2.10
C ILE A 205 13.11 -10.90 -1.64
N THR A 206 12.68 -9.83 -2.31
CA THR A 206 11.41 -9.14 -2.01
C THR A 206 10.23 -10.07 -2.19
N ALA A 207 10.15 -10.80 -3.30
CA ALA A 207 9.07 -11.75 -3.54
C ALA A 207 9.02 -12.87 -2.48
N LEU A 208 10.17 -13.41 -2.08
CA LEU A 208 10.24 -14.43 -1.02
C LEU A 208 9.80 -13.88 0.33
N PHE A 209 10.19 -12.63 0.63
CA PHE A 209 9.77 -11.95 1.85
C PHE A 209 8.27 -11.69 1.88
N GLU A 210 7.72 -11.13 0.79
CA GLU A 210 6.27 -10.90 0.62
C GLU A 210 5.47 -12.20 0.75
N VAL A 211 5.90 -13.27 0.08
CA VAL A 211 5.22 -14.59 0.15
C VAL A 211 5.23 -15.13 1.58
N THR A 212 6.34 -14.97 2.30
CA THR A 212 6.43 -15.40 3.71
C THR A 212 5.45 -14.61 4.58
N MET A 213 5.34 -13.30 4.35
CA MET A 213 4.40 -12.44 5.05
C MET A 213 2.94 -12.82 4.77
N TYR A 214 2.58 -13.10 3.50
CA TYR A 214 1.22 -13.53 3.15
C TYR A 214 0.84 -14.89 3.75
N ILE A 215 1.76 -15.85 3.75
CA ILE A 215 1.55 -17.15 4.41
C ILE A 215 1.26 -16.93 5.90
N TYR A 216 2.03 -16.05 6.56
CA TYR A 216 1.79 -15.68 7.94
C TYR A 216 0.40 -15.05 8.15
N VAL A 217 -0.01 -14.10 7.30
CA VAL A 217 -1.33 -13.42 7.36
C VAL A 217 -2.49 -14.39 7.22
N ILE A 218 -2.34 -15.46 6.42
CA ILE A 218 -3.39 -16.47 6.26
C ILE A 218 -3.41 -17.43 7.46
N GLU A 219 -2.25 -17.77 8.01
CA GLU A 219 -2.12 -18.82 9.02
C GLU A 219 -2.27 -18.34 10.47
N TRP A 220 -2.05 -17.06 10.78
CA TRP A 220 -2.06 -16.62 12.19
C TRP A 220 -3.42 -16.81 12.86
N THR A 221 -4.52 -16.52 12.16
CA THR A 221 -5.88 -16.68 12.70
C THR A 221 -6.20 -18.17 12.99
N PRO A 222 -6.07 -19.11 12.03
CA PRO A 222 -6.33 -20.53 12.29
C PRO A 222 -5.30 -21.17 13.23
N ALA A 223 -4.05 -20.67 13.29
CA ALA A 223 -3.07 -21.13 14.28
C ALA A 223 -3.48 -20.75 15.70
N LEU A 224 -3.94 -19.51 15.89
CA LEU A 224 -4.34 -19.00 17.19
C LEU A 224 -5.62 -19.66 17.69
N GLU A 225 -6.64 -19.83 16.83
CA GLU A 225 -7.85 -20.59 17.15
C GLU A 225 -7.55 -22.03 17.60
N ARG A 226 -6.56 -22.69 16.99
CA ARG A 226 -6.15 -24.04 17.41
C ARG A 226 -5.54 -24.05 18.80
N ALA A 227 -4.78 -23.02 19.16
CA ALA A 227 -4.16 -22.88 20.48
C ALA A 227 -5.19 -22.51 21.56
N THR A 228 -6.23 -21.77 21.20
CA THR A 228 -7.26 -21.27 22.13
C THR A 228 -8.55 -22.10 22.15
N LYS A 229 -8.55 -23.32 21.57
CA LYS A 229 -9.70 -24.26 21.60
C LYS A 229 -10.32 -24.51 22.99
N TRP A 230 -9.61 -24.18 24.08
CA TRP A 230 -10.09 -24.30 25.46
C TRP A 230 -10.88 -23.08 25.98
N THR A 231 -10.85 -21.92 25.32
CA THR A 231 -11.61 -20.72 25.72
C THR A 231 -13.00 -20.74 25.11
N ILE A 232 -13.92 -21.51 25.71
CA ILE A 232 -15.29 -21.76 25.24
C ILE A 232 -16.19 -20.49 25.23
N TYR A 233 -15.81 -19.41 25.92
CA TYR A 233 -16.74 -18.32 26.25
C TYR A 233 -16.43 -16.94 25.66
N LYS A 234 -15.34 -16.76 24.90
CA LYS A 234 -15.03 -15.45 24.31
C LYS A 234 -14.44 -15.59 22.90
N PRO A 235 -15.01 -14.93 21.87
CA PRO A 235 -14.38 -14.85 20.55
C PRO A 235 -13.01 -14.17 20.66
N LEU A 236 -12.09 -14.53 19.77
CA LEU A 236 -10.75 -13.93 19.76
C LEU A 236 -10.87 -12.44 19.36
N PRO A 237 -10.15 -11.54 20.04
CA PRO A 237 -10.13 -10.12 19.67
C PRO A 237 -9.22 -9.92 18.46
N LEU A 238 -9.76 -10.21 17.27
CA LEU A 238 -9.00 -10.25 16.01
C LEU A 238 -8.44 -8.87 15.64
N GLY A 239 -9.17 -7.79 15.91
CA GLY A 239 -8.72 -6.43 15.64
C GLY A 239 -7.53 -6.03 16.52
N ILE A 240 -7.55 -6.42 17.80
CA ILE A 240 -6.42 -6.15 18.72
C ILE A 240 -5.18 -6.96 18.31
N MET A 241 -5.35 -8.22 17.92
CA MET A 241 -4.25 -9.05 17.44
C MET A 241 -3.62 -8.46 16.17
N TYR A 242 -4.47 -8.00 15.24
CA TYR A 242 -4.03 -7.28 14.05
C TYR A 242 -3.24 -6.01 14.39
N SER A 243 -3.70 -5.18 15.33
CA SER A 243 -2.96 -4.00 15.80
C SER A 243 -1.59 -4.36 16.38
N ILE A 244 -1.48 -5.46 17.13
CA ILE A 244 -0.20 -5.92 17.68
C ILE A 244 0.75 -6.33 16.55
N PHE A 245 0.27 -7.05 15.54
CA PHE A 245 1.10 -7.41 14.39
C PHE A 245 1.59 -6.20 13.63
N MET A 246 0.74 -5.20 13.42
CA MET A 246 1.15 -3.94 12.78
C MET A 246 2.25 -3.21 13.58
N VAL A 247 2.15 -3.19 14.92
CA VAL A 247 3.23 -2.65 15.76
C VAL A 247 4.53 -3.43 15.60
N THR A 248 4.48 -4.76 15.47
CA THR A 248 5.71 -5.57 15.39
C THR A 248 6.32 -5.60 13.99
N LEU A 249 5.51 -5.58 12.93
CA LEU A 249 5.98 -5.71 11.55
C LEU A 249 6.56 -4.39 11.04
N ASP A 250 5.90 -3.27 11.32
CA ASP A 250 6.28 -1.97 10.76
C ASP A 250 7.42 -1.26 11.53
N PHE A 251 7.71 -1.70 12.76
CA PHE A 251 8.86 -1.18 13.54
C PHE A 251 10.17 -1.95 13.30
N ILE A 252 10.14 -3.06 12.55
CA ILE A 252 11.32 -3.89 12.25
C ILE A 252 11.88 -3.61 10.84
N SER A 253 11.09 -2.99 9.95
CA SER A 253 11.50 -2.51 8.61
C SER A 253 12.13 -1.13 8.66
#